data_AF-A0A956YQI2-F1
#
_entry.id   AF-A0A956YQI2-F1
#
_cell.length_a   1.000
_cell.length_b   1.000
_cell.length_c   1.000
_cell.angle_alpha   90.00
_cell.angle_beta   90.00
_cell.angle_gamma   90.00
#
_symmetry.space_group_name_H-M   'P 1'
#
loop_
_entity.id
_entity.type
_entity.pdbx_description
1 polymer ?
#
loop_
_entity_poly.entity_id
_entity_poly.type
_entity_poly.pdbx_seq_one_letter_code
_entity_poly.pdbx_strand_id
1 'polypeptide(L)'
;MERRITDDIQELKRVLPAHISQRIDELGNIDDLLEVVLDLGRVPTARYITGEIELSDKEVTRFDLDAIVENIGTFDADNRAGMERTLHRISAIRNRRGDVVGLTCRVGRAVYGTIDIIQDLIESGQSLLLLGPPGVGKTTMLRES
;
A
#
# COMPACT_ATOMS: atom_id res chain seq x y z
N MET A 1 -15.11 -12.67 14.65
CA MET A 1 -14.75 -12.68 13.22
C MET A 1 -13.48 -11.86 13.08
N GLU A 2 -12.34 -12.54 12.94
CA GLU A 2 -11.05 -11.88 12.68
C GLU A 2 -11.09 -11.27 11.28
N ARG A 3 -10.93 -9.94 11.19
CA ARG A 3 -10.74 -9.25 9.92
C ARG A 3 -9.30 -9.51 9.48
N ARG A 4 -9.06 -10.51 8.64
CA ARG A 4 -7.74 -10.77 8.05
C ARG A 4 -7.43 -9.71 7.01
N ILE A 5 -7.01 -8.53 7.42
CA ILE A 5 -6.84 -7.38 6.50
C ILE A 5 -5.55 -7.50 5.65
N THR A 6 -4.64 -8.44 5.97
CA THR A 6 -3.23 -8.16 5.68
C THR A 6 -2.33 -9.37 5.36
N ASP A 7 -2.55 -10.06 4.23
CA ASP A 7 -1.57 -11.03 3.71
C ASP A 7 -0.44 -10.35 2.90
N ASP A 8 -0.72 -9.21 2.25
CA ASP A 8 0.22 -8.61 1.29
C ASP A 8 1.19 -7.57 1.88
N ILE A 9 1.13 -7.22 3.17
CA ILE A 9 2.01 -6.18 3.75
C ILE A 9 3.49 -6.52 3.61
N GLN A 10 3.83 -7.80 3.59
CA GLN A 10 5.21 -8.24 3.43
C GLN A 10 5.79 -7.79 2.09
N GLU A 11 4.98 -7.73 1.03
CA GLU A 11 5.43 -7.20 -0.26
C GLU A 11 5.78 -5.72 -0.13
N LEU A 12 4.93 -4.90 0.52
CA LEU A 12 5.24 -3.50 0.76
C LEU A 12 6.52 -3.31 1.59
N LYS A 13 6.73 -4.13 2.61
CA LYS A 13 7.94 -4.07 3.44
C LYS A 13 9.22 -4.43 2.68
N ARG A 14 9.14 -5.23 1.61
CA ARG A 14 10.32 -5.57 0.79
C ARG A 14 10.86 -4.39 0.00
N VAL A 15 10.00 -3.43 -0.36
CA VAL A 15 10.44 -2.23 -1.10
C VAL A 15 10.88 -1.10 -0.18
N LEU A 16 10.53 -1.14 1.11
CA LEU A 16 10.93 -0.13 2.09
C LEU A 16 12.34 -0.40 2.62
N PRO A 17 13.08 0.65 3.04
CA PRO A 17 14.38 0.49 3.70
C PRO A 17 14.26 -0.38 4.95
N ALA A 18 15.25 -1.23 5.21
CA ALA A 18 15.20 -2.22 6.28
C ALA A 18 14.86 -1.63 7.66
N HIS A 19 15.40 -0.46 7.99
CA HIS A 19 15.15 0.23 9.26
C HIS A 19 13.67 0.67 9.41
N ILE A 20 13.02 1.07 8.32
CA ILE A 20 11.60 1.44 8.30
C ILE A 20 10.73 0.19 8.47
N SER A 21 11.02 -0.87 7.71
CA SER A 21 10.28 -2.13 7.80
C SER A 21 10.37 -2.74 9.19
N GLN A 22 11.56 -2.72 9.81
CA GLN A 22 11.75 -3.18 11.18
C GLN A 22 10.94 -2.33 12.17
N ARG A 23 10.94 -0.99 12.01
CA ARG A 23 10.19 -0.13 12.91
C ARG A 23 8.68 -0.37 12.83
N ILE A 24 8.15 -0.62 11.63
CA ILE A 24 6.74 -0.98 11.43
C ILE A 24 6.41 -2.30 12.15
N ASP A 25 7.30 -3.29 12.10
CA ASP A 25 7.12 -4.56 12.81
C ASP A 25 7.10 -4.39 14.33
N GLU A 26 8.00 -3.57 14.87
CA GLU A 26 8.06 -3.26 16.30
C GLU A 26 6.78 -2.57 16.82
N LEU A 27 6.13 -1.76 15.98
CA LEU A 27 4.89 -1.07 16.33
C LEU A 27 3.67 -2.02 16.37
N GLY A 28 3.72 -3.17 15.68
CA GLY A 28 2.72 -4.25 15.74
C GLY A 28 1.33 -3.96 15.16
N ASN A 29 0.94 -2.68 15.00
CA ASN A 29 -0.42 -2.25 14.63
C ASN A 29 -0.65 -2.18 13.12
N ILE A 30 -0.23 -3.22 12.39
CA ILE A 30 -0.24 -3.21 10.92
C ILE A 30 -1.66 -3.03 10.35
N ASP A 31 -2.67 -3.61 10.99
CA ASP A 31 -4.07 -3.53 10.52
C ASP A 31 -4.59 -2.08 10.48
N ASP A 32 -4.04 -1.20 11.31
CA ASP A 32 -4.39 0.21 11.37
C ASP A 32 -3.50 1.09 10.47
N LEU A 33 -2.41 0.56 9.91
CA LEU A 33 -1.49 1.30 9.04
C LEU A 33 -2.17 1.67 7.72
N LEU A 34 -2.25 2.98 7.43
CA LEU A 34 -2.87 3.53 6.23
C LEU A 34 -1.83 3.81 5.14
N GLU A 35 -0.73 4.46 5.52
CA GLU A 35 0.34 4.81 4.59
C GLU A 35 1.67 5.08 5.29
N VAL A 36 2.76 4.91 4.54
CA VAL A 36 4.11 5.29 4.91
C VAL A 36 4.55 6.43 3.99
N VAL A 37 4.98 7.54 4.59
CA VAL A 37 5.40 8.77 3.90
C VAL A 37 6.90 8.94 4.07
N LEU A 38 7.61 9.11 2.95
CA LEU A 38 9.04 9.36 2.92
C LEU A 38 9.32 10.59 2.06
N ASP A 39 9.60 11.73 2.69
CA ASP A 39 9.90 12.98 1.99
C ASP A 39 11.37 13.36 2.22
N LEU A 40 12.10 13.69 1.15
CA LEU A 40 13.52 14.05 1.21
C LEU A 40 13.76 15.18 2.22
N GLY A 41 14.65 14.95 3.19
CA GLY A 41 14.97 15.91 4.25
C GLY A 41 13.91 16.02 5.35
N ARG A 42 13.02 15.02 5.47
CA ARG A 42 12.07 14.89 6.59
C ARG A 42 12.19 13.53 7.24
N VAL A 43 11.83 13.44 8.50
CA VAL A 43 11.71 12.13 9.17
C VAL A 43 10.59 11.30 8.51
N PRO A 44 10.81 10.01 8.28
CA PRO A 44 9.79 9.13 7.69
C PRO A 44 8.64 8.94 8.67
N THR A 45 7.42 8.87 8.16
CA THR A 45 6.21 8.85 9.01
C THR A 45 5.25 7.75 8.56
N ALA A 46 4.72 6.99 9.50
CA ALA A 46 3.60 6.09 9.29
C ALA A 46 2.30 6.78 9.75
N ARG A 47 1.29 6.76 8.90
CA ARG A 47 -0.07 7.20 9.26
C ARG A 47 -0.91 5.98 9.60
N TYR A 48 -1.50 5.99 10.78
CA TYR A 48 -2.47 5.02 11.27
C TYR A 48 -3.85 5.67 11.36
N ILE A 49 -4.90 4.86 11.56
CA ILE A 49 -6.26 5.37 11.81
C ILE A 49 -6.29 6.32 13.02
N THR A 50 -5.45 6.05 14.02
CA THR A 50 -5.43 6.75 15.31
C THR A 50 -4.49 7.96 15.34
N GLY A 51 -3.64 8.14 14.33
CA GLY A 51 -2.67 9.24 14.29
C GLY A 51 -1.42 8.92 13.47
N GLU A 52 -0.41 9.76 13.59
CA GLU A 52 0.86 9.62 12.86
C GLU A 52 1.99 9.28 13.83
N ILE A 53 2.93 8.46 13.37
CA ILE A 53 4.10 8.02 14.15
C ILE A 53 5.35 8.15 13.29
N GLU A 54 6.39 8.77 13.84
CA GLU A 54 7.71 8.83 13.21
C GLU A 54 8.38 7.45 13.23
N LEU A 55 8.93 7.05 12.09
CA LEU A 55 9.56 5.74 11.89
C LEU A 55 11.08 5.78 12.09
N SER A 56 11.67 6.97 12.16
CA SER A 56 13.08 7.17 12.46
C SER A 56 13.30 8.60 12.98
N ASP A 57 14.37 8.77 13.75
CA ASP A 57 14.96 10.06 14.12
C ASP A 57 15.81 10.67 13.00
N LYS A 58 16.11 9.89 11.94
CA LYS A 58 16.89 10.33 10.79
C LYS A 58 15.98 10.80 9.67
N GLU A 59 16.42 11.85 8.99
CA GLU A 59 15.77 12.32 7.78
C GLU A 59 15.96 11.35 6.62
N VAL A 60 14.92 11.22 5.79
CA VAL A 60 14.95 10.47 4.54
C VAL A 60 15.97 11.10 3.60
N THR A 61 16.88 10.26 3.11
CA THR A 61 17.92 10.67 2.16
C THR A 61 17.53 10.37 0.73
N ARG A 62 18.27 10.93 -0.23
CA ARG A 62 18.10 10.60 -1.65
C ARG A 62 18.37 9.11 -1.91
N PHE A 63 19.34 8.54 -1.20
CA PHE A 63 19.65 7.11 -1.29
C PHE A 63 18.46 6.24 -0.88
N ASP A 64 17.74 6.61 0.18
CA ASP A 64 16.54 5.87 0.60
C ASP A 64 15.46 5.88 -0.48
N LEU A 65 15.20 7.05 -1.09
CA LEU A 65 14.20 7.18 -2.15
C LEU A 65 14.61 6.40 -3.41
N ASP A 66 15.86 6.51 -3.83
CA ASP A 66 16.36 5.84 -5.03
C ASP A 66 16.32 4.30 -4.85
N ALA A 67 16.70 3.80 -3.67
CA ALA A 67 16.60 2.37 -3.34
C ALA A 67 15.15 1.85 -3.40
N ILE A 68 14.18 2.63 -2.94
CA ILE A 68 12.76 2.25 -3.02
C ILE A 68 12.30 2.24 -4.49
N VAL A 69 12.65 3.28 -5.25
CA VAL A 69 12.26 3.40 -6.67
C VAL A 69 12.82 2.24 -7.50
N GLU A 70 14.07 1.84 -7.27
CA GLU A 70 14.69 0.69 -7.94
C GLU A 70 13.93 -0.62 -7.68
N ASN A 71 13.42 -0.82 -6.45
CA ASN A 71 12.70 -2.04 -6.08
C ASN A 71 11.23 -2.08 -6.57
N ILE A 72 10.61 -0.94 -6.86
CA ILE A 72 9.21 -0.85 -7.33
C ILE A 72 9.11 -1.06 -8.86
N GLY A 73 10.15 -0.69 -9.61
CA GLY A 73 10.15 -0.74 -11.06
C GLY A 73 9.60 0.55 -11.69
N THR A 74 8.65 0.42 -12.64
CA THR A 74 8.21 1.54 -13.48
C THR A 74 6.94 2.22 -12.94
N PHE A 75 6.98 3.53 -12.75
CA PHE A 75 5.79 4.34 -12.48
C PHE A 75 4.99 4.58 -13.77
N ASP A 76 3.66 4.60 -13.66
CA ASP A 76 2.75 5.00 -14.72
C ASP A 76 2.81 6.52 -14.99
N ALA A 77 2.02 6.98 -15.97
CA ALA A 77 1.94 8.37 -16.38
C ALA A 77 1.45 9.33 -15.26
N ASP A 78 0.81 8.80 -14.22
CA ASP A 78 0.29 9.58 -13.07
C ASP A 78 1.27 9.58 -11.88
N ASN A 79 2.53 9.19 -12.09
CA ASN A 79 3.55 9.00 -11.05
C ASN A 79 3.14 7.98 -9.99
N ARG A 80 2.37 6.95 -10.40
CA ARG A 80 1.89 5.91 -9.50
C ARG A 80 2.42 4.55 -9.96
N ALA A 81 2.77 3.75 -8.98
CA ALA A 81 3.11 2.35 -9.19
C ALA A 81 2.18 1.53 -8.29
N GLY A 82 1.47 0.58 -8.90
CA GLY A 82 0.90 -0.52 -8.15
C GLY A 82 2.00 -1.54 -7.88
N MET A 83 2.03 -2.11 -6.69
CA MET A 83 2.89 -3.27 -6.45
C MET A 83 2.21 -4.50 -7.03
N GLU A 84 2.88 -5.18 -7.97
CA GLU A 84 2.30 -6.29 -8.73
C GLU A 84 1.62 -7.31 -7.80
N ARG A 85 0.42 -7.77 -8.18
CA ARG A 85 -0.41 -8.73 -7.41
C ARG A 85 -0.89 -8.25 -6.04
N THR A 86 -0.65 -7.00 -5.63
CA THR A 86 -1.16 -6.45 -4.36
C THR A 86 -2.08 -5.25 -4.57
N LEU A 87 -2.75 -4.82 -3.50
CA LEU A 87 -3.54 -3.58 -3.47
C LEU A 87 -2.73 -2.34 -3.08
N HIS A 88 -1.44 -2.50 -2.77
CA HIS A 88 -0.58 -1.40 -2.34
C HIS A 88 -0.32 -0.46 -3.50
N ARG A 89 -0.23 0.84 -3.16
CA ARG A 89 0.01 1.88 -4.16
C ARG A 89 1.09 2.81 -3.69
N ILE A 90 2.07 3.05 -4.55
CA ILE A 90 3.17 3.95 -4.28
C ILE A 90 3.06 5.12 -5.24
N SER A 91 3.02 6.32 -4.69
CA SER A 91 2.91 7.57 -5.45
C SER A 91 4.20 8.36 -5.26
N ALA A 92 4.82 8.78 -6.35
CA ALA A 92 6.03 9.60 -6.31
C ALA A 92 5.68 11.09 -6.37
N ILE A 93 6.27 11.86 -5.46
CA ILE A 93 6.30 13.32 -5.51
C ILE A 93 7.58 13.70 -6.24
N ARG A 94 7.44 14.45 -7.34
CA ARG A 94 8.57 14.88 -8.17
C ARG A 94 8.75 16.40 -8.13
N ASN A 95 10.00 16.84 -8.19
CA ASN A 95 10.31 18.26 -8.34
C ASN A 95 10.12 18.72 -9.81
N ARG A 96 10.33 20.02 -10.08
CA ARG A 96 10.20 20.59 -11.44
C ARG A 96 11.18 20.03 -12.47
N ARG A 97 12.26 19.39 -12.04
CA ARG A 97 13.23 18.70 -12.90
C ARG A 97 12.86 17.24 -13.17
N GLY A 98 11.80 16.74 -12.53
CA GLY A 98 11.34 15.36 -12.66
C GLY A 98 11.96 14.40 -11.65
N ASP A 99 12.85 14.87 -10.76
CA ASP A 99 13.48 14.01 -9.75
C ASP A 99 12.46 13.63 -8.67
N VAL A 100 12.47 12.37 -8.24
CA VAL A 100 11.72 11.95 -7.04
C VAL A 100 12.29 12.68 -5.83
N VAL A 101 11.41 13.30 -5.06
CA VAL A 101 11.70 14.01 -3.80
C VAL A 101 10.81 13.56 -2.65
N GLY A 102 9.84 12.69 -2.91
CA GLY A 102 9.06 12.04 -1.88
C GLY A 102 8.29 10.83 -2.42
N LEU A 103 7.91 9.93 -1.53
CA LEU A 103 7.13 8.73 -1.80
C LEU A 103 6.01 8.61 -0.77
N THR A 104 4.81 8.30 -1.24
CA THR A 104 3.69 7.90 -0.39
C THR A 104 3.29 6.48 -0.73
N CYS A 105 3.54 5.57 0.21
CA CYS A 105 3.24 4.15 0.12
C CYS A 105 1.92 3.87 0.85
N ARG A 106 0.82 3.81 0.13
CA ARG A 106 -0.50 3.50 0.68
C ARG A 106 -0.70 2.01 0.81
N VAL A 107 -1.08 1.58 2.01
CA VAL A 107 -1.40 0.19 2.32
C VAL A 107 -2.74 -0.16 1.69
N GLY A 108 -2.71 -1.13 0.79
CA GLY A 108 -3.89 -1.77 0.23
C GLY A 108 -4.49 -2.72 1.25
N ARG A 109 -5.82 -2.65 1.42
CA ARG A 109 -6.57 -3.51 2.32
C ARG A 109 -7.60 -4.30 1.53
N ALA A 110 -7.58 -5.61 1.69
CA ALA A 110 -8.70 -6.46 1.33
C ALA A 110 -9.53 -6.67 2.60
N VAL A 111 -10.83 -6.43 2.51
CA VAL A 111 -11.79 -6.88 3.53
C VAL A 111 -12.19 -8.27 3.08
N TYR A 112 -12.16 -9.25 3.98
CA TYR A 112 -12.57 -10.63 3.72
C TYR A 112 -13.88 -10.93 4.46
N GLY A 113 -14.74 -11.76 3.86
CA GLY A 113 -16.03 -12.17 4.41
C GLY A 113 -17.24 -11.49 3.76
N THR A 114 -17.05 -10.86 2.60
CA THR A 114 -18.15 -10.29 1.80
C THR A 114 -18.54 -11.19 0.63
N ILE A 115 -17.70 -12.16 0.27
CA ILE A 115 -17.92 -13.03 -0.89
C ILE A 115 -19.00 -14.10 -0.69
N ASP A 116 -19.35 -14.42 0.56
CA ASP A 116 -20.40 -15.40 0.89
C ASP A 116 -21.73 -15.11 0.16
N ILE A 117 -22.00 -13.84 -0.12
CA ILE A 117 -23.22 -13.37 -0.80
C ILE A 117 -23.25 -13.74 -2.29
N ILE A 118 -22.09 -13.92 -2.92
CA ILE A 118 -21.95 -14.16 -4.36
C ILE A 118 -21.19 -15.45 -4.70
N GLN A 119 -20.93 -16.31 -3.70
CA GLN A 119 -20.16 -17.53 -3.87
C GLN A 119 -20.81 -18.49 -4.87
N ASP A 120 -22.14 -18.64 -4.80
CA ASP A 120 -22.93 -19.44 -5.74
C ASP A 120 -22.80 -18.97 -7.20
N LEU A 121 -22.71 -17.65 -7.40
CA LEU A 121 -22.49 -17.05 -8.71
C LEU A 121 -21.07 -17.31 -9.23
N ILE A 122 -20.06 -17.32 -8.37
CA ILE A 122 -18.67 -17.60 -8.76
C ILE A 122 -18.50 -19.10 -9.11
N GLU A 123 -19.06 -19.98 -8.29
CA GLU A 123 -19.01 -21.44 -8.51
C GLU A 123 -19.82 -21.90 -9.73
N SER A 124 -20.73 -21.05 -10.23
CA SER A 124 -21.51 -21.34 -11.45
C SER A 124 -20.67 -21.47 -12.72
N GLY A 125 -19.43 -20.96 -12.72
CA GLY A 125 -18.55 -20.93 -13.88
C GLY A 125 -18.99 -19.96 -15.00
N GLN A 126 -20.02 -19.15 -14.75
CA GLN A 126 -20.49 -18.14 -15.71
C GLN A 126 -19.66 -16.85 -15.64
N SER A 127 -19.65 -16.07 -16.73
CA SER A 127 -19.01 -14.75 -16.73
C SER A 127 -19.79 -13.78 -15.83
N LEU A 128 -19.12 -13.14 -14.88
CA LEU A 128 -19.70 -12.20 -13.92
C LEU A 128 -19.19 -10.76 -14.15
N LEU A 129 -20.11 -9.78 -14.15
CA LEU A 129 -19.79 -8.35 -14.23
C LEU A 129 -20.36 -7.61 -13.00
N LEU A 130 -19.49 -6.99 -12.20
CA LEU A 130 -19.88 -6.18 -11.05
C LEU A 130 -19.94 -4.69 -11.43
N LEU A 131 -21.12 -4.08 -11.32
CA LEU A 131 -21.37 -2.67 -11.61
C LEU A 131 -21.73 -1.89 -10.34
N GLY A 132 -21.35 -0.61 -10.31
CA GLY A 132 -21.67 0.29 -9.21
C GLY A 132 -20.79 1.54 -9.17
N PRO A 133 -21.16 2.57 -8.39
CA PRO A 133 -20.40 3.81 -8.25
C PRO A 133 -18.94 3.60 -7.80
N PRO A 134 -18.04 4.56 -8.02
CA PRO A 134 -16.68 4.51 -7.45
C PRO A 134 -16.70 4.31 -5.93
N GLY A 135 -15.77 3.50 -5.39
CA GLY A 135 -15.62 3.31 -3.93
C GLY A 135 -16.55 2.29 -3.26
N VAL A 136 -17.48 1.65 -3.97
CA VAL A 136 -18.45 0.69 -3.38
C VAL A 136 -17.93 -0.74 -3.15
N GLY A 137 -16.61 -0.95 -3.16
CA GLY A 137 -16.03 -2.26 -2.85
C GLY A 137 -16.08 -3.32 -3.98
N LYS A 138 -16.36 -2.94 -5.25
CA LYS A 138 -16.36 -3.88 -6.40
C LYS A 138 -15.05 -4.68 -6.52
N THR A 139 -13.91 -3.99 -6.42
CA THR A 139 -12.59 -4.60 -6.52
C THR A 139 -12.27 -5.47 -5.30
N THR A 140 -12.84 -5.13 -4.14
CA THR A 140 -12.72 -5.92 -2.91
C THR A 140 -13.46 -7.25 -3.06
N MET A 141 -14.71 -7.22 -3.54
CA MET A 141 -15.51 -8.44 -3.75
C MET A 141 -14.92 -9.40 -4.79
N LEU A 142 -14.28 -8.89 -5.86
CA LEU A 142 -13.68 -9.73 -6.91
C LEU A 142 -12.39 -10.45 -6.50
N ARG A 143 -11.80 -10.10 -5.36
CA ARG A 143 -10.44 -10.54 -4.99
C ARG A 143 -10.40 -11.33 -3.68
N GLU A 144 -11.52 -11.46 -2.98
CA GLU A 144 -11.68 -12.54 -2.01
C GLU A 144 -11.68 -13.86 -2.83
N SER A 145 -10.86 -14.84 -2.46
CA SER A 145 -10.75 -16.15 -3.12
C SER A 145 -10.58 -17.21 -2.05
#